data_AF-A0A3C1Q5T4-F1
#
_entry.id   AF-A0A3C1Q5T4-F1
#
_cell.length_a   1.000
_cell.length_b   1.000
_cell.length_c   1.000
_cell.angle_alpha   90.00
_cell.angle_beta   90.00
_cell.angle_gamma   90.00
#
_symmetry.space_group_name_H-M   'P 1'
#
loop_
_entity.id
_entity.type
_entity.pdbx_description
1 polymer ?
#
loop_
_entity_poly.entity_id
_entity_poly.type
_entity_poly.pdbx_seq_one_letter_code
_entity_poly.pdbx_strand_id
1 'polypeptide(L)'
;MSREAIGTQRRNGRVSKIWLLMLCLGIILAIIMKGAGSVTSIALSSTKEAIQVCIGLSGSIALWSGIARIAEESGLMSQLADLVRPLISPLFPGISPRSRAVGYMATSMAANLLGLGSAATPFGLRAMEELAAEARRSRGANISRGARLRMSAQHREPTDAMCTFAIVTASSLTLVPTTVLSLRAELGSRDPGSVIGAT
;
A
#
# COMPACT_ATOMS: atom_id res chain seq x y z
N MET A 1 -13.72 19.61 -17.78
CA MET A 1 -12.65 18.60 -17.70
C MET A 1 -12.89 17.56 -16.61
N SER A 2 -14.07 16.91 -16.54
CA SER A 2 -14.34 15.84 -15.54
C SER A 2 -15.39 14.84 -16.02
N ARG A 3 -15.19 14.20 -17.18
CA ARG A 3 -16.06 13.10 -17.66
C ARG A 3 -15.33 11.77 -17.90
N GLU A 4 -14.01 11.70 -17.74
CA GLU A 4 -13.23 10.47 -17.96
C GLU A 4 -13.07 9.58 -16.72
N ALA A 5 -13.42 10.04 -15.51
CA ALA A 5 -13.21 9.27 -14.28
C ALA A 5 -14.26 8.17 -14.00
N ILE A 6 -15.33 8.05 -14.81
CA ILE A 6 -16.45 7.12 -14.56
C ILE A 6 -16.30 5.80 -15.37
N GLY A 7 -15.29 5.69 -16.24
CA GLY A 7 -15.19 4.62 -17.24
C GLY A 7 -14.56 3.28 -16.83
N THR A 8 -14.03 3.12 -15.61
CA THR A 8 -13.15 1.97 -15.27
C THR A 8 -13.61 1.08 -14.10
N GLN A 9 -14.88 1.14 -13.68
CA GLN A 9 -15.44 0.25 -12.64
C GLN A 9 -16.16 -1.01 -13.18
N ARG A 10 -15.89 -1.44 -14.42
CA ARG A 10 -16.37 -2.73 -14.96
C ARG A 10 -15.28 -3.81 -14.96
N ARG A 11 -14.88 -4.30 -13.79
CA ARG A 11 -14.21 -5.60 -13.54
C ARG A 11 -13.92 -5.70 -12.05
N ASN A 12 -14.66 -6.46 -11.24
CA ASN A 12 -14.46 -7.90 -11.11
C ASN A 12 -15.62 -8.56 -10.33
N GLY A 13 -16.64 -9.08 -11.01
CA GLY A 13 -17.73 -9.84 -10.35
C GLY A 13 -17.27 -11.12 -9.63
N ARG A 14 -16.01 -11.56 -9.79
CA ARG A 14 -15.45 -12.73 -9.10
C ARG A 14 -15.15 -12.44 -7.62
N VAL A 15 -14.64 -11.26 -7.29
CA VAL A 15 -14.31 -10.89 -5.90
C VAL A 15 -15.57 -10.73 -5.06
N SER A 16 -16.61 -10.08 -5.61
CA SER A 16 -17.92 -9.99 -4.96
C SER A 16 -18.55 -11.35 -4.70
N LYS A 17 -18.37 -12.32 -5.62
CA LYS A 17 -18.86 -13.70 -5.41
C LYS A 17 -18.13 -14.39 -4.26
N ILE A 18 -16.82 -14.20 -4.11
CA ILE A 18 -16.04 -14.75 -3.01
C ILE A 18 -16.53 -14.18 -1.67
N TRP A 19 -16.70 -12.86 -1.59
CA TRP A 19 -17.24 -12.20 -0.40
C TRP A 19 -18.63 -12.70 -0.02
N LEU A 20 -19.52 -12.81 -1.01
CA LEU A 20 -20.87 -13.30 -0.79
C LEU A 20 -20.86 -14.76 -0.31
N LEU A 21 -19.99 -15.60 -0.89
CA LEU A 21 -19.82 -16.99 -0.49
C LEU A 21 -19.30 -17.11 0.96
N MET A 22 -18.29 -16.32 1.33
CA MET A 22 -17.78 -16.28 2.71
C MET A 22 -18.85 -15.85 3.71
N LEU A 23 -19.66 -14.83 3.36
CA LEU A 23 -20.73 -14.32 4.21
C LEU A 23 -21.86 -15.34 4.37
N CYS A 24 -22.31 -15.96 3.28
CA CYS A 24 -23.32 -17.02 3.32
C CYS A 24 -22.84 -18.24 4.12
N LEU A 25 -21.60 -18.68 3.91
CA LEU A 25 -21.02 -19.81 4.65
C LEU A 25 -20.94 -19.49 6.16
N GLY A 26 -20.50 -18.28 6.52
CA GLY A 26 -20.45 -17.83 7.92
C GLY A 26 -21.82 -17.83 8.59
N ILE A 27 -22.87 -17.34 7.88
CA ILE A 27 -24.25 -17.36 8.38
C ILE A 27 -24.74 -18.80 8.57
N ILE A 28 -24.54 -19.68 7.58
CA ILE A 28 -24.96 -21.08 7.66
C ILE A 28 -24.31 -21.77 8.87
N LEU A 29 -22.99 -21.61 9.04
CA LEU A 29 -22.26 -22.19 10.17
C LEU A 29 -22.75 -21.61 11.51
N ALA A 30 -23.00 -20.31 11.59
CA ALA A 30 -23.54 -19.68 12.79
C ALA A 30 -24.92 -20.25 13.17
N ILE A 31 -25.81 -20.45 12.19
CA ILE A 31 -27.13 -21.05 12.40
C ILE A 31 -26.99 -22.49 12.89
N ILE A 32 -26.10 -23.30 12.28
CA ILE A 32 -25.89 -24.70 12.67
C ILE A 32 -25.32 -24.80 14.10
N MET A 33 -24.34 -23.96 14.46
CA MET A 33 -23.65 -24.06 15.75
C MET A 33 -24.38 -23.37 16.91
N LYS A 34 -25.08 -22.26 16.66
CA LYS A 34 -25.65 -21.37 17.70
C LYS A 34 -27.14 -21.06 17.52
N GLY A 35 -27.79 -21.58 16.47
CA GLY A 35 -29.20 -21.38 16.18
C GLY A 35 -29.51 -20.08 15.42
N ALA A 36 -30.68 -20.02 14.78
CA ALA A 36 -31.06 -18.94 13.86
C ALA A 36 -31.11 -17.54 14.51
N GLY A 37 -31.47 -17.44 15.80
CA GLY A 37 -31.51 -16.18 16.53
C GLY A 37 -30.13 -15.56 16.83
N SER A 38 -29.05 -16.33 16.71
CA SER A 38 -27.70 -15.87 17.01
C SER A 38 -27.11 -14.93 15.93
N VAL A 39 -27.62 -15.00 14.70
CA VAL A 39 -27.07 -14.22 13.57
C VAL A 39 -27.22 -12.72 13.83
N THR A 40 -28.39 -12.29 14.31
CA THR A 40 -28.66 -10.88 14.60
C THR A 40 -27.81 -10.35 15.74
N SER A 41 -27.65 -11.13 16.83
CA SER A 41 -26.85 -10.70 17.97
C SER A 41 -25.36 -10.61 17.65
N ILE A 42 -24.82 -11.58 16.90
CA ILE A 42 -23.44 -11.58 16.41
C ILE A 42 -23.22 -10.38 15.46
N ALA A 43 -24.14 -10.11 14.54
CA ALA A 43 -24.02 -8.97 13.63
C ALA A 43 -23.96 -7.64 14.40
N LEU A 44 -24.80 -7.46 15.41
CA LEU A 44 -24.81 -6.26 16.25
C LEU A 44 -23.54 -6.12 17.11
N SER A 45 -23.06 -7.21 17.72
CA SER A 45 -21.83 -7.16 18.52
C SER A 45 -20.60 -6.88 17.66
N SER A 46 -20.46 -7.55 16.51
CA SER A 46 -19.35 -7.31 15.58
C SER A 46 -19.37 -5.88 15.02
N THR A 47 -20.53 -5.28 14.81
CA THR A 47 -20.63 -3.87 14.39
C THR A 47 -20.10 -2.94 15.48
N LYS A 48 -20.44 -3.19 16.75
CA LYS A 48 -19.95 -2.40 17.89
C LYS A 48 -18.42 -2.52 18.03
N GLU A 49 -17.90 -3.74 17.98
CA GLU A 49 -16.46 -4.01 18.04
C GLU A 49 -15.72 -3.32 16.90
N ALA A 50 -16.25 -3.41 15.67
CA ALA A 50 -15.67 -2.73 14.52
C ALA A 50 -15.61 -1.21 14.71
N ILE A 51 -16.68 -0.58 15.23
CA ILE A 51 -16.68 0.86 15.51
C ILE A 51 -15.65 1.22 16.57
N GLN A 52 -15.54 0.44 17.66
CA GLN A 52 -14.56 0.69 18.72
C GLN A 52 -13.12 0.63 18.19
N VAL A 53 -12.82 -0.38 17.37
CA VAL A 53 -11.51 -0.52 16.70
C VAL A 53 -11.26 0.65 15.76
N CYS A 54 -12.24 1.03 14.94
CA CYS A 54 -12.11 2.16 14.02
C CYS A 54 -11.82 3.47 14.77
N ILE A 55 -12.49 3.75 15.89
CA ILE A 55 -12.26 4.96 16.69
C ILE A 55 -10.85 4.96 17.31
N GLY A 56 -10.42 3.82 17.89
CA GLY A 56 -9.07 3.67 18.44
C GLY A 56 -8.00 3.94 17.38
N LEU A 57 -8.06 3.18 16.29
CA LEU A 57 -7.10 3.29 15.19
C LEU A 57 -7.11 4.69 14.55
N SER A 58 -8.26 5.37 14.48
CA SER A 58 -8.34 6.72 13.91
C SER A 58 -7.48 7.72 14.69
N GLY A 59 -7.48 7.65 16.02
CA GLY A 59 -6.66 8.52 16.86
C GLY A 59 -5.16 8.28 16.64
N SER A 60 -4.75 7.01 16.64
CA SER A 60 -3.36 6.63 16.38
C SER A 60 -2.91 7.04 14.96
N ILE A 61 -3.69 6.73 13.93
CA ILE A 61 -3.38 7.10 12.54
C ILE A 61 -3.29 8.61 12.37
N ALA A 62 -4.19 9.38 12.99
CA ALA A 62 -4.16 10.85 12.94
C ALA A 62 -2.86 11.41 13.55
N LEU A 63 -2.45 10.88 14.71
CA LEU A 63 -1.19 11.26 15.37
C LEU A 63 0.01 10.97 14.47
N TRP A 64 0.15 9.72 14.01
CA TRP A 64 1.29 9.31 13.18
C TRP A 64 1.32 10.03 11.84
N SER A 65 0.15 10.31 11.24
CA SER A 65 0.07 11.08 9.99
C SER A 65 0.47 12.54 10.19
N GLY A 66 0.14 13.14 11.34
CA GLY A 66 0.59 14.48 11.70
C GLY A 66 2.11 14.56 11.87
N ILE A 67 2.71 13.60 12.59
CA ILE A 67 4.17 13.49 12.74
C ILE A 67 4.85 13.28 11.37
N ALA A 68 4.31 12.39 10.53
CA ALA A 68 4.79 12.16 9.17
C ALA A 68 4.78 13.45 8.34
N ARG A 69 3.71 14.26 8.47
CA ARG A 69 3.57 15.52 7.76
C ARG A 69 4.62 16.54 8.17
N ILE A 70 4.90 16.65 9.47
CA ILE A 70 5.98 17.51 9.98
C ILE A 70 7.34 17.06 9.45
N ALA A 71 7.60 15.74 9.39
CA ALA A 71 8.83 15.19 8.85
C ALA A 71 8.99 15.41 7.33
N GLU A 72 7.87 15.44 6.59
CA GLU A 72 7.83 15.82 5.17
C GLU A 72 8.17 17.31 5.01
N GLU A 73 7.48 18.19 5.74
CA GLU A 73 7.61 19.65 5.62
C GLU A 73 8.96 20.17 6.13
N SER A 74 9.57 19.50 7.11
CA SER A 74 10.93 19.80 7.59
C SER A 74 12.05 19.32 6.65
N GLY A 75 11.72 18.57 5.60
CA GLY A 75 12.69 18.00 4.68
C GLY A 75 13.44 16.77 5.22
N LEU A 76 13.11 16.30 6.43
CA LEU A 76 13.71 15.09 7.03
C LEU A 76 13.50 13.86 6.14
N MET A 77 12.33 13.74 5.50
CA MET A 77 12.05 12.65 4.55
C MET A 77 12.98 12.66 3.33
N SER A 78 13.38 13.84 2.86
CA SER A 78 14.33 13.97 1.76
C SER A 78 15.74 13.53 2.18
N GLN A 79 16.15 13.86 3.40
CA GLN A 79 17.43 13.42 3.96
C GLN A 79 17.47 11.90 4.16
N LEU A 80 16.37 11.32 4.65
CA LEU A 80 16.28 9.86 4.79
C LEU A 80 16.24 9.16 3.44
N ALA A 81 15.58 9.76 2.45
CA ALA A 81 15.61 9.26 1.08
C ALA A 81 17.05 9.22 0.55
N ASP A 82 17.88 10.22 0.85
CA ASP A 82 19.29 10.24 0.45
C ASP A 82 20.10 9.11 1.12
N LEU A 83 19.75 8.70 2.35
CA LEU A 83 20.32 7.53 3.02
C LEU A 83 19.89 6.21 2.35
N VAL A 84 18.69 6.15 1.77
CA VAL A 84 18.16 4.97 1.07
C VAL A 84 18.65 4.90 -0.39
N ARG A 85 18.98 6.02 -1.03
CA ARG A 85 19.54 6.07 -2.40
C ARG A 85 20.65 5.07 -2.70
N PRO A 86 21.67 4.83 -1.84
CA PRO A 86 22.70 3.83 -2.13
C PRO A 86 22.16 2.40 -2.28
N LEU A 87 21.02 2.08 -1.66
CA LEU A 87 20.36 0.77 -1.82
C LEU A 87 19.61 0.66 -3.15
N ILE A 88 19.20 1.77 -3.75
CA ILE A 88 18.41 1.78 -5.00
C ILE A 88 19.25 1.39 -6.21
N SER A 89 20.48 1.91 -6.33
CA SER A 89 21.36 1.63 -7.47
C SER A 89 21.56 0.12 -7.74
N PRO A 90 21.89 -0.73 -6.74
CA PRO A 90 22.01 -2.17 -6.96
C PRO A 90 20.66 -2.88 -7.17
N LEU A 91 19.57 -2.40 -6.57
CA LEU A 91 18.24 -2.99 -6.71
C LEU A 91 17.58 -2.68 -8.06
N PHE A 92 17.93 -1.55 -8.67
CA PHE A 92 17.31 -1.04 -9.91
C PHE A 92 18.35 -0.71 -10.98
N PRO A 93 19.12 -1.70 -11.47
CA PRO A 93 20.22 -1.47 -12.42
C PRO A 93 19.78 -0.88 -13.76
N GLY A 94 18.51 -1.05 -14.14
CA GLY A 94 17.95 -0.52 -15.39
C GLY A 94 17.44 0.92 -15.32
N ILE A 95 17.53 1.59 -14.16
CA ILE A 95 17.03 2.96 -13.97
C ILE A 95 18.22 3.90 -13.78
N SER A 96 18.22 5.03 -14.51
CA SER A 96 19.30 6.01 -14.36
C SER A 96 19.31 6.61 -12.95
N PRO A 97 20.48 6.79 -12.29
CA PRO A 97 20.54 7.37 -10.94
C PRO A 97 19.99 8.80 -10.82
N ARG A 98 19.83 9.50 -11.95
CA ARG A 98 19.26 10.85 -12.04
C ARG A 98 17.79 10.85 -12.48
N SER A 99 17.16 9.68 -12.62
CA SER A 99 15.75 9.61 -12.97
C SER A 99 14.88 10.23 -11.87
N ARG A 100 13.79 10.88 -12.29
CA ARG A 100 12.77 11.42 -11.39
C ARG A 100 12.11 10.31 -10.54
N ALA A 101 12.07 9.07 -11.04
CA ALA A 101 11.53 7.91 -10.33
C ALA A 101 12.32 7.60 -9.03
N VAL A 102 13.65 7.80 -9.05
CA VAL A 102 14.53 7.46 -7.93
C VAL A 102 14.17 8.24 -6.67
N GLY A 103 13.82 9.53 -6.80
CA GLY A 103 13.41 10.35 -5.66
C GLY A 103 12.15 9.81 -4.99
N TYR A 104 11.09 9.55 -5.77
CA TYR A 104 9.84 9.02 -5.22
C TYR A 104 9.99 7.60 -4.66
N MET A 105 10.79 6.74 -5.30
CA MET A 105 11.12 5.40 -4.80
C MET A 105 11.82 5.49 -3.43
N ALA A 106 12.84 6.33 -3.32
CA ALA A 106 13.59 6.54 -2.09
C ALA A 106 12.71 7.06 -0.96
N THR A 107 11.86 8.06 -1.23
CA THR A 107 10.92 8.59 -0.24
C THR A 107 9.87 7.56 0.17
N SER A 108 9.35 6.76 -0.77
CA SER A 108 8.39 5.69 -0.46
C SER A 108 9.02 4.59 0.40
N MET A 109 10.25 4.15 0.06
CA MET A 109 11.00 3.18 0.85
C MET A 109 11.35 3.72 2.24
N ALA A 110 11.80 4.97 2.34
CA ALA A 110 12.07 5.66 3.61
C ALA A 110 10.83 5.72 4.50
N ALA A 111 9.68 6.08 3.95
CA ALA A 111 8.41 6.10 4.67
C ALA A 111 7.98 4.68 5.12
N ASN A 112 8.18 3.66 4.30
CA ASN A 112 7.90 2.26 4.66
C ASN A 112 8.82 1.75 5.78
N LEU A 113 10.11 2.11 5.72
CA LEU A 113 11.10 1.80 6.75
C LEU A 113 10.76 2.46 8.09
N LEU A 114 10.24 3.68 8.09
CA LEU A 114 9.82 4.38 9.31
C LEU A 114 8.44 3.94 9.84
N GLY A 115 7.75 3.02 9.16
CA GLY A 115 6.41 2.60 9.55
C GLY A 115 5.35 3.67 9.29
N LEU A 116 5.62 4.64 8.42
CA LEU A 116 4.70 5.70 8.02
C LEU A 116 3.91 5.25 6.78
N GLY A 117 3.18 4.14 6.90
CA GLY A 117 2.47 3.51 5.77
C GLY A 117 1.47 4.45 5.06
N SER A 118 0.89 5.41 5.78
CA SER A 118 0.01 6.45 5.23
C SER A 118 0.73 7.39 4.26
N ALA A 119 2.01 7.68 4.49
CA ALA A 119 2.86 8.47 3.59
C ALA A 119 3.51 7.60 2.50
N ALA A 120 3.83 6.35 2.78
CA ALA A 120 4.51 5.46 1.82
C ALA A 120 3.69 5.21 0.55
N THR A 121 2.37 5.08 0.68
CA THR A 121 1.44 4.76 -0.42
C THR A 121 1.36 5.86 -1.50
N PRO A 122 1.10 7.14 -1.19
CA PRO A 122 1.05 8.19 -2.22
C PRO A 122 2.40 8.40 -2.94
N PHE A 123 3.52 8.30 -2.23
CA PHE A 123 4.84 8.34 -2.86
C PHE A 123 5.11 7.11 -3.73
N GLY A 124 4.67 5.93 -3.29
CA GLY A 124 4.80 4.68 -4.04
C GLY A 124 3.99 4.71 -5.34
N LEU A 125 2.78 5.27 -5.34
CA LEU A 125 1.99 5.47 -6.55
C LEU A 125 2.68 6.41 -7.54
N ARG A 126 3.22 7.54 -7.07
CA ARG A 126 4.00 8.47 -7.92
C ARG A 126 5.26 7.82 -8.48
N ALA A 127 5.96 7.01 -7.68
CA ALA A 127 7.09 6.23 -8.14
C ALA A 127 6.70 5.26 -9.26
N MET A 128 5.60 4.52 -9.10
CA MET A 128 5.07 3.62 -10.13
C MET A 128 4.68 4.35 -11.42
N GLU A 129 4.05 5.53 -11.31
CA GLU A 129 3.71 6.37 -12.45
C GLU A 129 4.95 6.84 -13.22
N GLU A 130 6.00 7.28 -12.52
CA GLU A 130 7.26 7.71 -13.15
C GLU A 130 8.03 6.55 -13.76
N LEU A 131 8.08 5.38 -13.09
CA LEU A 131 8.66 4.16 -13.65
C LEU A 131 7.93 3.72 -14.93
N ALA A 132 6.60 3.78 -14.94
CA ALA A 132 5.79 3.49 -16.12
C ALA A 132 6.03 4.52 -17.24
N ALA A 133 6.15 5.80 -16.90
CA ALA A 133 6.45 6.86 -17.87
C ALA A 133 7.84 6.70 -18.50
N GLU A 134 8.85 6.32 -17.70
CA GLU A 134 10.21 6.04 -18.18
C GLU A 134 10.24 4.80 -19.08
N ALA A 135 9.56 3.72 -18.68
CA ALA A 135 9.41 2.52 -19.50
C ALA A 135 8.73 2.79 -20.86
N ARG A 136 7.77 3.72 -20.91
CA ARG A 136 7.12 4.15 -22.15
C ARG A 136 8.08 4.96 -23.04
N ARG A 137 8.87 5.85 -22.45
CA ARG A 137 9.88 6.66 -23.16
C ARG A 137 10.95 5.77 -23.80
N SER A 138 11.50 4.80 -23.06
CA SER A 138 12.51 3.88 -23.56
C SER A 138 11.99 2.93 -24.65
N ARG A 139 10.72 2.50 -24.57
CA ARG A 139 10.08 1.71 -25.65
C ARG A 139 9.74 2.54 -26.89
N GLY A 140 9.41 3.83 -26.73
CA GLY A 140 9.05 4.73 -27.83
C GLY A 140 10.24 5.15 -28.72
N ALA A 141 11.46 5.12 -28.18
CA ALA A 141 12.69 5.44 -28.92
C ALA A 141 13.11 4.36 -29.92
N ASN A 142 12.62 3.11 -29.77
CA ASN A 142 13.04 1.95 -30.56
C ASN A 142 12.01 1.47 -31.60
N ILE A 143 10.96 2.24 -31.91
CA ILE A 143 9.84 1.76 -32.73
C ILE A 143 9.50 2.68 -33.92
N SER A 144 9.63 2.12 -35.13
CA SER A 144 9.15 2.68 -36.41
C SER A 144 7.63 2.92 -36.40
N ARG A 145 7.20 4.05 -37.00
CA ARG A 145 5.84 4.62 -36.94
C ARG A 145 4.66 3.65 -37.20
N GLY A 146 4.87 2.49 -37.84
CA GLY A 146 3.83 1.49 -38.14
C GLY A 146 3.39 0.58 -36.99
N ALA A 147 4.20 0.37 -35.94
CA ALA A 147 3.86 -0.53 -34.83
C ALA A 147 3.08 0.14 -33.67
N ARG A 148 2.84 1.46 -33.77
CA ARG A 148 2.22 2.29 -32.74
C ARG A 148 0.76 1.93 -32.46
N LEU A 149 0.07 1.30 -33.42
CA LEU A 149 -1.33 0.84 -33.30
C LEU A 149 -1.49 -0.52 -32.58
N ARG A 150 -0.48 -1.40 -32.59
CA ARG A 150 -0.51 -2.69 -31.83
C ARG A 150 -0.12 -2.51 -30.36
N MET A 151 0.56 -1.43 -29.99
CA MET A 151 1.00 -1.15 -28.62
C MET A 151 -0.14 -0.78 -27.63
N SER A 152 -1.35 -0.46 -28.11
CA SER A 152 -2.49 -0.16 -27.24
C SER A 152 -2.98 -1.38 -26.44
N ALA A 153 -2.79 -2.60 -26.98
CA ALA A 153 -3.14 -3.84 -26.28
C ALA A 153 -2.01 -4.38 -25.37
N GLN A 154 -0.75 -4.11 -25.72
CA GLN A 154 0.45 -4.51 -24.95
C GLN A 154 0.84 -3.48 -23.86
N HIS A 155 -0.10 -2.61 -23.50
CA HIS A 155 0.10 -1.49 -22.57
C HIS A 155 0.01 -1.90 -21.08
N ARG A 156 0.18 -3.19 -20.75
CA ARG A 156 -0.13 -3.75 -19.42
C ARG A 156 0.97 -4.57 -18.78
N GLU A 157 2.10 -4.80 -19.44
CA GLU A 157 3.19 -5.56 -18.82
C GLU A 157 4.02 -4.63 -17.93
N PRO A 158 4.04 -4.87 -16.61
CA PRO A 158 4.91 -4.13 -15.70
C PRO A 158 6.36 -4.42 -16.05
N THR A 159 7.22 -3.42 -15.94
CA THR A 159 8.66 -3.61 -16.12
C THR A 159 9.27 -4.28 -14.90
N ASP A 160 10.44 -4.88 -15.04
CA ASP A 160 11.17 -5.48 -13.92
C ASP A 160 11.37 -4.47 -12.77
N ALA A 161 11.65 -3.20 -13.08
CA ALA A 161 11.72 -2.16 -12.06
C ALA A 161 10.39 -1.94 -11.30
N MET A 162 9.24 -1.97 -11.99
CA MET A 162 7.94 -1.89 -11.32
C MET A 162 7.69 -3.14 -10.45
N CYS A 163 8.03 -4.32 -10.93
CA CYS A 163 7.90 -5.57 -10.17
C CYS A 163 8.80 -5.57 -8.93
N THR A 164 10.08 -5.21 -9.07
CA THR A 164 11.03 -5.12 -7.97
C THR A 164 10.59 -4.09 -6.94
N PHE A 165 10.12 -2.92 -7.37
CA PHE A 165 9.62 -1.89 -6.44
C PHE A 165 8.37 -2.36 -5.68
N ALA A 166 7.47 -3.09 -6.34
CA ALA A 166 6.32 -3.69 -5.69
C ALA A 166 6.74 -4.75 -4.66
N ILE A 167 7.72 -5.60 -4.97
CA ILE A 167 8.25 -6.63 -4.05
C ILE A 167 8.90 -5.97 -2.84
N VAL A 168 9.75 -4.97 -3.04
CA VAL A 168 10.43 -4.25 -1.95
C VAL A 168 9.43 -3.58 -1.03
N THR A 169 8.42 -2.89 -1.56
CA THR A 169 7.42 -2.21 -0.74
C THR A 169 6.46 -3.19 -0.05
N ALA A 170 6.09 -4.29 -0.71
CA ALA A 170 5.26 -5.35 -0.12
C ALA A 170 5.97 -6.17 0.96
N SER A 171 7.31 -6.26 0.90
CA SER A 171 8.11 -6.97 1.91
C SER A 171 8.03 -6.34 3.31
N SER A 172 7.40 -5.17 3.45
CA SER A 172 7.13 -4.50 4.73
C SER A 172 8.36 -4.39 5.62
N LEU A 173 9.52 -4.08 5.03
CA LEU A 173 10.73 -3.76 5.77
C LEU A 173 10.48 -2.48 6.57
N THR A 174 10.19 -2.64 7.86
CA THR A 174 9.84 -1.56 8.77
C THR A 174 10.74 -1.62 9.99
N LEU A 175 11.57 -0.60 10.20
CA LEU A 175 12.45 -0.45 11.36
C LEU A 175 11.65 -0.10 12.62
N VAL A 176 10.58 0.70 12.47
CA VAL A 176 9.73 1.11 13.60
C VAL A 176 8.30 0.64 13.35
N PRO A 177 7.87 -0.47 13.96
CA PRO A 177 6.56 -1.09 13.68
C PRO A 177 5.42 -0.37 14.44
N THR A 178 5.24 0.93 14.17
CA THR A 178 4.27 1.84 14.83
C THR A 178 2.83 1.32 14.81
N THR A 179 2.39 0.70 13.71
CA THR A 179 1.05 0.12 13.58
C THR A 179 0.86 -1.08 14.50
N VAL A 180 1.85 -1.97 14.57
CA VAL A 180 1.81 -3.15 15.45
C VAL A 180 1.86 -2.71 16.91
N LEU A 181 2.70 -1.72 17.24
CA LEU A 181 2.76 -1.11 18.56
C LEU A 181 1.40 -0.54 18.99
N SER A 182 0.76 0.23 18.11
CA SER A 182 -0.55 0.84 18.38
C SER A 182 -1.63 -0.23 18.58
N LEU A 183 -1.69 -1.22 17.69
CA LEU A 183 -2.64 -2.32 17.80
C LEU A 183 -2.45 -3.11 19.10
N ARG A 184 -1.21 -3.39 19.50
CA ARG A 184 -0.91 -4.07 20.76
C ARG A 184 -1.30 -3.24 21.97
N ALA A 185 -1.07 -1.92 21.94
CA ALA A 185 -1.50 -1.03 23.01
C ALA A 185 -3.04 -0.99 23.12
N GLU A 186 -3.75 -0.90 22.00
CA GLU A 186 -5.22 -0.90 21.96
C GLU A 186 -5.83 -2.24 22.42
N LEU A 187 -5.18 -3.36 22.14
CA LEU A 187 -5.59 -4.68 22.59
C LEU A 187 -5.14 -5.01 24.02
N GLY A 188 -4.60 -4.04 24.77
CA GLY A 188 -4.29 -4.18 26.20
C GLY A 188 -2.96 -4.90 26.50
N SER A 189 -2.02 -4.93 25.55
CA SER A 189 -0.69 -5.49 25.78
C SER A 189 0.04 -4.69 26.87
N ARG A 190 0.54 -5.39 27.90
CA ARG A 190 1.34 -4.80 28.99
C ARG A 190 2.68 -4.24 28.53
N ASP A 191 3.22 -4.80 27.44
CA ASP A 191 4.43 -4.33 26.78
C ASP A 191 4.23 -4.37 25.26
N PRO A 192 3.65 -3.30 24.68
CA PRO A 192 3.51 -3.16 23.24
C PRO A 192 4.87 -3.20 22.51
N GLY A 193 5.96 -2.80 23.19
CA GLY A 193 7.34 -2.71 22.70
C GLY A 193 8.07 -4.04 22.56
N SER A 194 7.58 -5.11 23.19
CA SER A 194 8.19 -6.46 23.12
C SER A 194 8.37 -7.02 21.70
N VAL A 195 7.62 -6.51 20.71
CA VAL A 195 7.80 -6.88 19.29
C VAL A 195 8.94 -6.15 18.60
N ILE A 196 9.53 -5.12 19.22
CA ILE A 196 10.67 -4.37 18.68
C ILE A 196 11.99 -5.11 18.99
N GLY A 197 11.97 -6.41 19.36
CA GLY A 197 13.17 -7.17 19.71
C GLY A 197 13.06 -8.69 19.52
N ALA A 198 13.48 -9.15 18.34
CA ALA A 198 14.28 -10.37 18.13
C ALA A 198 15.02 -10.25 16.77
N THR A 199 15.85 -9.22 16.65
CA THR A 199 16.93 -9.10 15.65
C THR A 199 18.14 -8.53 16.34
#